data_AF-A0A968VVE1-F1
#
_entry.id   AF-A0A968VVE1-F1
#
_cell.length_a   1.000
_cell.length_b   1.000
_cell.length_c   1.000
_cell.angle_alpha   90.00
_cell.angle_beta   90.00
_cell.angle_gamma   90.00
#
_symmetry.space_group_name_H-M   'P 1'
#
loop_
_entity.id
_entity.type
_entity.pdbx_description
1 polymer ?
#
loop_
_entity_poly.entity_id
_entity_poly.type
_entity_poly.pdbx_seq_one_letter_code
_entity_poly.pdbx_strand_id
1 'polypeptide(L)'
;MARKTKQELKAAEELARLLYDAYVPNGEIADRVGVSAQTISAWVDKNSWKEKRAAKTVTRGELVNKTLERIHEFLQADNGINADALAKLASLIEKLDKKNSPVASMDVFIAFGQWLNMQSTTEKELTLDFVKTLNKYQDAYISSLMHG
;
A
#
# COMPACT_ATOMS: atom_id res chain seq x y z
N MET A 1 -20.05 -27.14 -12.45
CA MET A 1 -18.76 -27.03 -11.72
C MET A 1 -18.86 -27.82 -10.43
N ALA A 2 -17.86 -28.62 -10.08
CA ALA A 2 -17.84 -29.39 -8.82
C ALA A 2 -17.80 -28.44 -7.61
N ARG A 3 -18.58 -28.75 -6.57
CA ARG A 3 -18.66 -27.94 -5.36
C ARG A 3 -17.37 -28.15 -4.54
N LYS A 4 -16.57 -27.08 -4.37
CA LYS A 4 -15.35 -27.13 -3.54
C LYS A 4 -15.67 -27.61 -2.12
N THR A 5 -14.77 -28.42 -1.57
CA THR A 5 -14.81 -28.83 -0.17
C THR A 5 -14.55 -27.64 0.76
N LYS A 6 -14.92 -27.78 2.03
CA LYS A 6 -14.73 -26.73 3.04
C LYS A 6 -13.25 -26.36 3.23
N GLN A 7 -12.35 -27.33 3.03
CA GLN A 7 -10.91 -27.16 3.18
C GLN A 7 -10.30 -26.41 1.98
N GLU A 8 -10.75 -26.74 0.76
CA GLU A 8 -10.36 -26.04 -0.47
C GLU A 8 -10.86 -24.58 -0.49
N LEU A 9 -12.04 -24.32 0.06
CA LEU A 9 -12.56 -22.95 0.19
C LEU A 9 -11.72 -22.11 1.16
N LYS A 10 -11.26 -22.69 2.27
CA LYS A 10 -10.41 -22.00 3.23
C LYS A 10 -9.03 -21.67 2.62
N ALA A 11 -8.42 -22.63 1.92
CA ALA A 11 -7.17 -22.39 1.21
C ALA A 11 -7.30 -21.32 0.11
N ALA A 12 -8.44 -21.32 -0.61
CA ALA A 12 -8.74 -20.30 -1.60
C ALA A 12 -8.91 -18.90 -0.97
N GLU A 13 -9.53 -18.80 0.22
CA GLU A 13 -9.69 -17.55 0.96
C GLU A 13 -8.35 -17.00 1.47
N GLU A 14 -7.45 -17.87 1.97
CA GLU A 14 -6.10 -17.49 2.41
C GLU A 14 -5.25 -16.98 1.25
N LEU A 15 -5.27 -17.68 0.10
CA LEU A 15 -4.57 -17.22 -1.11
C LEU A 15 -5.18 -15.92 -1.66
N ALA A 16 -6.51 -15.81 -1.67
CA ALA A 16 -7.19 -14.58 -2.09
C ALA A 16 -6.81 -13.39 -1.19
N ARG A 17 -6.60 -13.62 0.10
CA ARG A 17 -6.15 -12.58 1.03
C ARG A 17 -4.76 -12.06 0.69
N LEU A 18 -3.82 -12.96 0.39
CA LEU A 18 -2.45 -12.59 0.01
C LEU A 18 -2.44 -11.75 -1.29
N LEU A 19 -3.21 -12.18 -2.29
CA LEU A 19 -3.35 -11.45 -3.55
C LEU A 19 -4.04 -10.09 -3.36
N TYR A 20 -5.04 -10.00 -2.47
CA TYR A 20 -5.71 -8.75 -2.14
C TYR A 20 -4.79 -7.75 -1.43
N ASP A 21 -3.95 -8.23 -0.51
CA ASP A 21 -2.91 -7.41 0.13
C ASP A 21 -1.85 -6.93 -0.88
N ALA A 22 -1.61 -7.69 -1.96
CA ALA A 22 -0.71 -7.35 -3.08
C ALA A 22 -1.39 -6.51 -4.20
N TYR A 23 -2.56 -5.92 -3.94
CA TYR A 23 -3.30 -5.05 -4.88
C TYR A 23 -3.74 -5.72 -6.20
N VAL A 24 -3.81 -7.05 -6.24
CA VAL A 24 -4.37 -7.75 -7.40
C VAL A 24 -5.87 -7.44 -7.52
N PRO A 25 -6.42 -7.12 -8.70
CA PRO A 25 -7.84 -6.86 -8.88
C PRO A 25 -8.72 -8.04 -8.45
N ASN A 26 -9.83 -7.78 -7.76
CA ASN A 26 -10.73 -8.84 -7.24
C ASN A 26 -11.24 -9.81 -8.33
N GLY A 27 -11.43 -9.34 -9.56
CA GLY A 27 -11.81 -10.21 -10.69
C GLY A 27 -10.70 -11.21 -11.04
N GLU A 28 -9.46 -10.74 -11.10
CA GLU A 28 -8.30 -11.59 -11.33
C GLU A 28 -8.02 -12.53 -10.14
N ILE A 29 -8.26 -12.08 -8.90
CA ILE A 29 -8.20 -12.94 -7.71
C ILE A 29 -9.23 -14.07 -7.83
N ALA A 30 -10.47 -13.76 -8.21
CA ALA A 30 -11.54 -14.72 -8.37
C ALA A 30 -11.16 -15.82 -9.37
N ASP A 31 -10.58 -15.44 -10.51
CA ASP A 31 -10.09 -16.36 -11.54
C ASP A 31 -8.94 -17.24 -11.01
N ARG A 32 -7.94 -16.63 -10.35
CA ARG A 32 -6.76 -17.34 -9.82
C ARG A 32 -7.09 -18.34 -8.72
N VAL A 33 -8.05 -18.02 -7.84
CA VAL A 33 -8.45 -18.90 -6.72
C VAL A 33 -9.65 -19.79 -7.07
N GLY A 34 -10.21 -19.64 -8.27
CA GLY A 34 -11.30 -20.46 -8.81
C GLY A 34 -12.60 -20.33 -8.01
N VAL A 35 -13.00 -19.10 -7.70
CA VAL A 35 -14.30 -18.77 -7.05
C VAL A 35 -14.98 -17.62 -7.77
N SER A 36 -16.21 -17.29 -7.41
CA SER A 36 -16.92 -16.15 -8.02
C SER A 36 -16.41 -14.81 -7.47
N ALA A 37 -16.51 -13.74 -8.26
CA ALA A 37 -16.21 -12.38 -7.79
C ALA A 37 -17.11 -11.94 -6.61
N GLN A 38 -18.34 -12.46 -6.53
CA GLN A 38 -19.23 -12.26 -5.38
C GLN A 38 -18.67 -12.92 -4.11
N THR A 39 -18.04 -14.09 -4.22
CA THR A 39 -17.38 -14.77 -3.11
C THR A 39 -16.19 -13.95 -2.58
N ILE A 40 -15.38 -13.39 -3.48
CA ILE A 40 -14.28 -12.48 -3.08
C ILE A 40 -14.82 -11.25 -2.38
N SER A 41 -15.86 -10.61 -2.93
CA SER A 41 -16.48 -9.41 -2.33
C SER A 41 -17.03 -9.71 -0.92
N ALA A 42 -17.72 -10.84 -0.76
CA ALA A 42 -18.21 -11.28 0.54
C ALA A 42 -17.07 -11.54 1.55
N TRP A 43 -15.94 -12.09 1.12
CA TRP A 43 -14.76 -12.26 1.99
C TRP A 43 -14.13 -10.93 2.38
N VAL A 44 -14.04 -9.98 1.45
CA VAL A 44 -13.52 -8.63 1.71
C VAL A 44 -14.34 -7.94 2.80
N ASP A 45 -15.67 -7.98 2.68
CA ASP A 45 -16.59 -7.34 3.61
C ASP A 45 -16.62 -8.06 4.97
N LYS A 46 -16.85 -9.38 4.96
CA LYS A 46 -16.99 -10.19 6.18
C LYS A 46 -15.76 -10.13 7.09
N ASN A 47 -14.57 -10.04 6.48
CA ASN A 47 -13.31 -10.10 7.20
C ASN A 47 -12.60 -8.74 7.30
N SER A 48 -13.24 -7.66 6.86
CA SER A 48 -12.71 -6.29 6.88
C SER A 48 -11.34 -6.19 6.22
N TRP A 49 -11.20 -6.79 5.03
CA TRP A 49 -9.91 -6.81 4.35
C TRP A 49 -9.48 -5.42 3.90
N LYS A 50 -10.43 -4.55 3.54
CA LYS A 50 -10.16 -3.16 3.14
C LYS A 50 -9.53 -2.37 4.28
N GLU A 51 -10.09 -2.46 5.48
CA GLU A 51 -9.62 -1.76 6.68
C GLU A 51 -8.30 -2.34 7.16
N LYS A 52 -8.15 -3.68 7.14
CA LYS A 52 -6.88 -4.34 7.49
C LYS A 52 -5.77 -4.03 6.50
N ARG A 53 -6.09 -3.90 5.21
CA ARG A 53 -5.14 -3.46 4.18
C ARG A 53 -4.81 -1.98 4.37
N ALA A 54 -5.79 -1.12 4.61
CA ALA A 54 -5.56 0.30 4.91
C ALA A 54 -4.71 0.50 6.18
N ALA A 55 -4.93 -0.29 7.23
CA ALA A 55 -4.11 -0.27 8.44
C ALA A 55 -2.67 -0.76 8.20
N LYS A 56 -2.47 -1.69 7.25
CA LYS A 56 -1.14 -2.07 6.73
C LYS A 56 -0.56 -1.02 5.76
N THR A 57 -1.40 -0.14 5.22
CA THR A 57 -1.06 0.87 4.19
C THR A 57 -1.28 2.29 4.73
N VAL A 58 -1.10 2.51 6.04
CA VAL A 58 -1.01 3.88 6.53
C VAL A 58 0.24 4.47 5.89
N THR A 59 0.06 5.53 5.10
CA THR A 59 1.19 6.13 4.41
C THR A 59 2.10 6.81 5.43
N ARG A 60 3.41 6.81 5.16
CA ARG A 60 4.39 7.51 6.01
C ARG A 60 4.03 8.99 6.17
N GLY A 61 3.48 9.63 5.13
CA GLY A 61 3.02 11.02 5.18
C GLY A 61 1.84 11.21 6.15
N GLU A 62 0.90 10.27 6.18
CA GLU A 62 -0.21 10.29 7.13
C GLU A 62 0.27 10.03 8.57
N LEU A 63 1.29 9.18 8.77
CA LEU A 63 1.95 9.01 10.07
C LEU A 63 2.68 10.28 10.52
N VAL A 64 3.39 10.96 9.62
CA VAL A 64 4.06 12.23 9.90
C VAL A 64 3.04 13.30 10.28
N ASN A 65 1.97 13.45 9.51
CA ASN A 65 0.91 14.42 9.79
C ASN A 65 0.25 14.17 11.16
N LYS A 66 -0.13 12.93 11.47
CA LYS A 66 -0.70 12.59 12.78
C LYS A 66 0.29 12.79 13.93
N THR A 67 1.58 12.57 13.71
CA THR A 67 2.61 12.82 14.72
C THR A 67 2.80 14.32 14.95
N LEU A 68 2.76 15.14 13.90
CA LEU A 68 2.80 16.60 13.98
C LEU A 68 1.56 17.17 14.69
N GLU A 69 0.37 16.66 14.38
CA GLU A 69 -0.87 17.00 15.08
C GLU A 69 -0.75 16.72 16.58
N ARG A 70 -0.21 15.57 16.95
CA ARG A 70 -0.01 15.22 18.35
C ARG A 70 1.00 16.13 19.06
N ILE A 71 2.06 16.54 18.36
CA ILE A 71 3.01 17.56 18.86
C ILE A 71 2.29 18.89 19.09
N HIS A 72 1.46 19.33 18.15
CA HIS A 72 0.67 20.56 18.29
C HIS A 72 -0.22 20.52 19.54
N GLU A 73 -0.94 19.42 19.75
CA GLU A 73 -1.76 19.22 20.94
C GLU A 73 -0.95 19.30 22.25
N PHE A 74 0.25 18.70 22.26
CA PHE A 74 1.15 18.77 23.42
C PHE A 74 1.67 20.18 23.70
N LEU A 75 1.87 20.99 22.66
CA LEU A 75 2.33 22.37 22.81
C LEU A 75 1.22 23.32 23.27
N GLN A 76 -0.05 22.99 23.00
CA GLN A 76 -1.23 23.76 23.41
C GLN A 76 -1.77 23.39 24.80
N ALA A 77 -1.22 22.35 25.43
CA ALA A 77 -1.72 21.87 26.71
C ALA A 77 -1.24 22.77 27.87
N ASP A 78 -2.19 23.38 28.60
CA ASP A 78 -1.93 24.30 29.73
C ASP A 78 -1.31 23.64 30.97
N ASN A 79 -1.12 22.31 30.95
CA ASN A 79 -0.55 21.53 32.04
C ASN A 79 0.99 21.42 31.99
N GLY A 80 1.64 22.18 31.10
CA GLY A 80 3.08 22.19 30.92
C GLY A 80 3.56 21.14 29.92
N ILE A 81 4.59 21.51 29.16
CA ILE A 81 5.14 20.66 28.10
C ILE A 81 5.78 19.41 28.70
N ASN A 82 5.26 18.23 28.36
CA ASN A 82 5.93 16.97 28.66
C ASN A 82 7.13 16.79 27.71
N ALA A 83 8.31 17.24 28.15
CA ALA A 83 9.54 17.23 27.37
C ALA A 83 9.96 15.83 26.90
N ASP A 84 9.71 14.78 27.69
CA ASP A 84 10.02 13.39 27.31
C ASP A 84 9.11 12.89 26.19
N ALA A 85 7.80 13.16 26.28
CA ALA A 85 6.85 12.83 25.23
C ALA A 85 7.17 13.59 23.94
N LEU A 86 7.51 14.87 24.04
CA LEU A 86 7.89 15.70 22.89
C LEU A 86 9.18 15.18 22.23
N ALA A 87 10.20 14.81 23.01
CA ALA A 87 11.44 14.25 22.49
C ALA A 87 11.23 12.91 21.76
N LYS A 88 10.31 12.06 22.27
CA LYS A 88 9.95 10.80 21.61
C LYS A 88 9.21 11.01 20.29
N LEU A 89 8.28 11.97 20.23
CA LEU A 89 7.58 12.32 18.99
C LEU A 89 8.53 12.97 17.97
N ALA A 90 9.44 13.83 18.41
CA ALA A 90 10.47 14.42 17.55
C ALA A 90 11.43 13.34 16.99
N SER A 91 11.86 12.37 17.81
CA SER A 91 12.67 11.23 17.36
C SER A 91 11.90 10.33 16.39
N LEU A 92 10.60 10.15 16.60
CA LEU A 92 9.75 9.41 15.67
C LEU A 92 9.67 10.15 14.33
N ILE A 93 9.49 11.47 14.32
CA ILE A 93 9.56 12.28 13.09
C ILE A 93 10.93 12.15 12.46
N GLU A 94 12.04 12.29 13.18
CA GLU A 94 13.38 12.16 12.60
C GLU A 94 13.63 10.78 11.97
N LYS A 95 13.07 9.71 12.54
CA LYS A 95 13.07 8.35 11.96
C LYS A 95 12.12 8.22 10.77
N LEU A 96 11.00 8.93 10.81
CA LEU A 96 10.06 9.12 9.71
C LEU A 96 10.50 10.27 8.77
N ASP A 97 11.71 10.81 8.87
CA ASP A 97 12.19 11.93 8.04
C ASP A 97 13.59 11.63 7.42
N LYS A 98 14.47 10.89 8.11
CA LYS A 98 15.57 10.14 7.47
C LYS A 98 14.94 9.20 6.42
N LYS A 99 15.02 9.37 5.10
CA LYS A 99 15.79 10.21 4.17
C LYS A 99 14.92 10.37 2.89
N ASN A 100 15.50 10.95 1.83
CA ASN A 100 15.53 10.39 0.47
C ASN A 100 15.68 8.84 0.43
N SER A 101 14.71 8.10 0.97
CA SER A 101 14.73 6.65 0.99
C SER A 101 14.37 6.17 -0.40
N PRO A 102 15.16 5.26 -1.00
CA PRO A 102 14.79 4.54 -2.22
C PRO A 102 13.34 4.00 -2.16
N VAL A 103 12.88 3.65 -0.94
CA VAL A 103 11.51 3.21 -0.66
C VAL A 103 10.46 4.28 -0.98
N ALA A 104 10.68 5.55 -0.65
CA ALA A 104 9.73 6.63 -0.98
C ALA A 104 9.65 6.90 -2.49
N SER A 105 10.78 6.78 -3.19
CA SER A 105 10.80 6.86 -4.66
C SER A 105 10.11 5.64 -5.30
N MET A 106 10.24 4.46 -4.69
CA MET A 106 9.49 3.25 -5.07
C MET A 106 7.97 3.45 -4.90
N ASP A 107 7.52 3.99 -3.77
CA ASP A 107 6.10 4.23 -3.51
C ASP A 107 5.49 5.18 -4.56
N VAL A 108 6.23 6.23 -4.95
CA VAL A 108 5.82 7.16 -6.02
C VAL A 108 5.76 6.45 -7.38
N PHE A 109 6.75 5.62 -7.72
CA PHE A 109 6.75 4.86 -8.98
C PHE A 109 5.63 3.81 -9.04
N ILE A 110 5.31 3.16 -7.92
CA ILE A 110 4.18 2.25 -7.82
C ILE A 110 2.86 3.00 -8.03
N ALA A 111 2.66 4.13 -7.35
CA ALA A 111 1.46 4.96 -7.52
C ALA A 111 1.32 5.49 -8.96
N PHE A 112 2.43 5.91 -9.56
CA PHE A 112 2.45 6.37 -10.96
C PHE A 112 2.18 5.23 -11.95
N GLY A 113 2.75 4.04 -11.74
CA GLY A 113 2.46 2.85 -12.54
C GLY A 113 0.99 2.41 -12.45
N GLN A 114 0.38 2.52 -11.27
CA GLN A 114 -1.05 2.29 -11.08
C GLN A 114 -1.90 3.28 -11.88
N TRP A 115 -1.54 4.57 -11.84
CA TRP A 115 -2.21 5.60 -12.64
C TRP A 115 -2.07 5.35 -14.14
N LEU A 116 -0.87 5.00 -14.64
CA LEU A 116 -0.65 4.67 -16.04
C LEU A 116 -1.48 3.45 -16.51
N ASN A 117 -1.60 2.42 -15.68
CA ASN A 117 -2.46 1.26 -15.97
C ASN A 117 -3.94 1.64 -16.05
N MET A 118 -4.39 2.62 -15.28
CA MET A 118 -5.74 3.15 -15.45
C MET A 118 -5.89 3.91 -16.77
N GLN A 119 -4.91 4.73 -17.13
CA GLN A 119 -4.95 5.52 -18.37
C GLN A 119 -4.82 4.65 -19.63
N SER A 120 -4.09 3.52 -19.58
CA SER A 120 -3.90 2.63 -20.75
C SER A 120 -5.19 1.96 -21.24
N THR A 121 -6.25 1.97 -20.44
CA THR A 121 -7.59 1.54 -20.86
C THR A 121 -8.24 2.51 -21.85
N THR A 122 -7.79 3.77 -21.86
CA THR A 122 -8.37 4.87 -22.64
C THR A 122 -7.38 5.41 -23.67
N GLU A 123 -6.09 5.42 -23.35
CA GLU A 123 -5.00 5.97 -24.16
C GLU A 123 -4.21 4.87 -24.89
N LYS A 124 -4.28 4.87 -26.24
CA LYS A 124 -3.61 3.86 -27.08
C LYS A 124 -2.08 3.95 -27.07
N GLU A 125 -1.52 5.10 -26.69
CA GLU A 125 -0.06 5.33 -26.65
C GLU A 125 0.60 4.64 -25.45
N LEU A 126 -0.17 4.29 -24.42
CA LEU A 126 0.31 3.58 -23.23
C LEU A 126 0.40 2.07 -23.48
N THR A 127 1.32 1.71 -24.38
CA THR A 127 1.57 0.32 -24.77
C THR A 127 2.31 -0.47 -23.69
N LEU A 128 2.20 -1.79 -23.75
CA LEU A 128 2.96 -2.71 -22.89
C LEU A 128 4.49 -2.49 -22.96
N ASP A 129 5.01 -2.13 -24.13
CA ASP A 129 6.45 -1.89 -24.33
C ASP A 129 6.91 -0.56 -23.73
N PHE A 130 6.05 0.46 -23.72
CA PHE A 130 6.29 1.70 -23.00
C PHE A 130 6.39 1.45 -21.49
N VAL A 131 5.43 0.72 -20.92
CA VAL A 131 5.40 0.39 -19.49
C VAL A 131 6.63 -0.42 -19.07
N LYS A 132 7.06 -1.40 -19.88
CA LYS A 132 8.29 -2.17 -19.61
C LYS A 132 9.54 -1.28 -19.63
N THR A 133 9.64 -0.39 -20.62
CA THR A 133 10.75 0.57 -20.73
C THR A 133 10.78 1.50 -19.53
N LEU A 134 9.63 2.02 -19.12
CA LEU A 134 9.49 2.90 -17.97
C LEU A 134 9.94 2.20 -16.67
N ASN A 135 9.46 0.99 -16.41
CA ASN A 135 9.85 0.21 -15.23
C ASN A 135 11.37 -0.03 -15.19
N LYS A 136 12.00 -0.35 -16.32
CA LYS A 136 13.46 -0.52 -16.41
C LYS A 136 14.22 0.73 -15.94
N TYR A 137 13.78 1.93 -16.32
CA TYR A 137 14.43 3.17 -15.92
C TYR A 137 14.12 3.56 -14.46
N GLN A 138 12.91 3.24 -13.98
CA GLN A 138 12.56 3.38 -12.57
C GLN A 138 13.48 2.50 -11.69
N ASP A 139 13.65 1.23 -12.04
CA ASP A 139 14.55 0.30 -11.33
C ASP A 139 16.01 0.77 -11.33
N ALA A 140 16.49 1.31 -12.46
CA ALA A 140 17.83 1.88 -12.58
C ALA A 140 18.01 3.12 -11.68
N TYR A 141 17.00 4.00 -11.63
CA TYR A 141 17.01 5.17 -10.74
C TYR A 141 17.00 4.75 -9.27
N ILE A 142 16.12 3.83 -8.86
CA ILE A 142 16.09 3.31 -7.50
C ILE A 142 17.43 2.67 -7.12
N SER A 143 18.03 1.90 -8.03
CA SER A 143 19.35 1.30 -7.82
C SER A 143 20.43 2.36 -7.63
N SER A 144 20.39 3.48 -8.36
CA SER A 144 21.33 4.59 -8.16
C SER A 144 21.20 5.26 -6.80
N LEU A 145 19.98 5.33 -6.25
CA LEU A 145 19.72 5.88 -4.92
C LEU A 145 20.18 4.94 -3.78
N MET A 146 20.37 3.64 -4.05
CA MET A 146 20.85 2.66 -3.07
C MET A 146 22.38 2.60 -2.96
N HIS A 147 23.10 3.01 -4.01
CA HIS A 147 24.56 2.93 -4.09
C HIS A 147 25.25 4.31 -4.02
N GLY A 148 24.48 5.39 -3.79
CA GLY A 148 24.96 6.77 -3.64
C GLY A 148 24.97 7.27 -2.21
#